data_AF-A0A955SWX2-F1
#
_entry.id   AF-A0A955SWX2-F1
#
_cell.length_a   1.000
_cell.length_b   1.000
_cell.length_c   1.000
_cell.angle_alpha   90.00
_cell.angle_beta   90.00
_cell.angle_gamma   90.00
#
_symmetry.space_group_name_H-M   'P 1'
#
loop_
_entity.id
_entity.type
_entity.pdbx_description
1 polymer ?
#
loop_
_entity_poly.entity_id
_entity_poly.type
_entity_poly.pdbx_seq_one_letter_code
_entity_poly.pdbx_strand_id
1 'polypeptide(L)'
;MSDPKLFGAEGDGVRDDTNAIQHAIDDGDGTLDFPKGTFLISKTITIDTTKTGFTGIQGRMGATRIVMTGEGPAFHILGNHQGTADPNSVKDHTWEKER
;
A
#
# COMPACT_ATOMS: atom_id res chain seq x y z
N MET A 1 1.22 12.58 -0.79
CA MET A 1 0.68 11.48 -1.59
C MET A 1 1.74 11.10 -2.59
N SER A 2 2.10 9.82 -2.61
CA SER A 2 3.16 9.27 -3.44
C SER A 2 2.53 8.64 -4.69
N ASP A 3 2.88 9.15 -5.87
CA ASP A 3 2.41 8.63 -7.17
C ASP A 3 3.40 7.58 -7.68
N PRO A 4 2.98 6.30 -7.86
CA PRO A 4 3.84 5.23 -8.36
C PRO A 4 4.55 5.56 -9.68
N LYS A 5 3.99 6.42 -10.53
CA LYS A 5 4.61 6.81 -11.80
C LYS A 5 5.87 7.65 -11.61
N LEU A 6 5.96 8.40 -10.51
CA LEU A 6 7.19 9.13 -10.14
C LEU A 6 8.32 8.18 -9.76
N PHE A 7 7.96 6.96 -9.34
CA PHE A 7 8.89 5.88 -8.99
C PHE A 7 9.06 4.88 -10.13
N GLY A 8 8.58 5.22 -11.33
CA GLY A 8 8.82 4.45 -12.54
C GLY A 8 7.76 3.39 -12.85
N ALA A 9 6.55 3.47 -12.30
CA ALA A 9 5.41 2.68 -12.77
C ALA A 9 4.82 3.25 -14.07
N GLU A 10 4.32 2.39 -14.96
CA GLU A 10 3.69 2.81 -16.23
C GLU A 10 2.17 2.81 -16.14
N GLY A 11 1.57 1.76 -15.55
CA GLY A 11 0.12 1.60 -15.49
C GLY A 11 -0.50 1.34 -16.86
N ASP A 12 0.20 0.64 -17.76
CA ASP A 12 -0.23 0.29 -19.11
C ASP A 12 -0.93 -1.09 -19.20
N GLY A 13 -0.83 -1.89 -18.15
CA GLY A 13 -1.39 -3.24 -18.04
C GLY A 13 -0.51 -4.34 -18.63
N VAL A 14 0.72 -4.02 -19.07
CA VAL A 14 1.66 -4.96 -19.68
C VAL A 14 2.95 -5.03 -18.87
N ARG A 15 3.54 -3.89 -18.52
CA ARG A 15 4.77 -3.88 -17.73
C ARG A 15 4.49 -4.19 -16.27
N ASP A 16 5.40 -4.95 -15.67
CA ASP A 16 5.36 -5.25 -14.24
C ASP A 16 5.78 -4.00 -13.44
N ASP A 17 4.81 -3.41 -12.75
CA ASP A 17 4.95 -2.20 -11.94
C ASP A 17 5.28 -2.49 -10.46
N THR A 18 5.45 -3.78 -10.08
CA THR A 18 5.61 -4.21 -8.68
C THR A 18 6.68 -3.42 -7.93
N ASN A 19 7.89 -3.33 -8.48
CA ASN A 19 9.01 -2.70 -7.80
C ASN A 19 8.80 -1.20 -7.61
N ALA A 20 8.24 -0.52 -8.60
CA ALA A 20 7.95 0.91 -8.53
C ALA A 20 6.88 1.20 -7.48
N ILE A 21 5.85 0.36 -7.40
CA ILE A 21 4.78 0.48 -6.40
C ILE A 21 5.31 0.20 -4.99
N GLN A 22 6.12 -0.84 -4.79
CA GLN A 22 6.72 -1.13 -3.49
C GLN A 22 7.62 0.03 -3.03
N HIS A 23 8.46 0.54 -3.94
CA HIS A 23 9.34 1.66 -3.64
C HIS A 23 8.56 2.95 -3.30
N ALA A 24 7.42 3.19 -3.95
CA ALA A 24 6.53 4.30 -3.60
C ALA A 24 5.90 4.18 -2.20
N ILE A 25 5.79 2.95 -1.65
CA ILE A 25 5.36 2.72 -0.26
C ILE A 25 6.53 2.91 0.70
N ASP A 26 7.70 2.38 0.36
CA ASP A 26 8.87 2.37 1.24
C ASP A 26 9.44 3.79 1.45
N ASP A 27 9.51 4.59 0.37
CA ASP A 27 10.08 5.95 0.38
C ASP A 27 8.98 7.05 0.37
N GLY A 28 7.71 6.64 0.37
CA GLY A 28 6.57 7.54 0.30
C GLY A 28 6.18 8.18 1.62
N ASP A 29 5.24 9.11 1.53
CA ASP A 29 4.68 9.86 2.67
C ASP A 29 3.44 9.21 3.31
N GLY A 30 3.28 7.89 3.14
CA GLY A 30 2.20 7.12 3.75
C GLY A 30 0.86 7.17 3.00
N THR A 31 0.75 7.75 1.80
CA THR A 31 -0.45 7.53 0.97
C THR A 31 -0.08 7.26 -0.47
N LEU A 32 -0.51 6.11 -0.98
CA LEU A 32 -0.32 5.71 -2.37
C LEU A 32 -1.47 6.25 -3.22
N ASP A 33 -1.18 7.22 -4.08
CA ASP A 33 -2.15 7.84 -4.99
C ASP A 33 -1.98 7.31 -6.40
N PHE A 34 -2.78 6.32 -6.77
CA PHE A 34 -2.73 5.75 -8.11
C PHE A 34 -3.43 6.67 -9.12
N PRO A 35 -2.74 7.11 -10.18
CA PRO A 35 -3.42 7.72 -11.31
C PRO A 35 -4.26 6.70 -12.07
N LYS A 36 -5.03 7.18 -13.07
CA LYS A 36 -5.73 6.31 -14.01
C LYS A 36 -4.72 5.40 -14.72
N GLY A 37 -5.04 4.11 -14.78
CA GLY A 37 -4.18 3.12 -15.42
C GLY A 37 -4.51 1.70 -14.98
N THR A 38 -3.90 0.73 -15.65
CA THR A 38 -3.89 -0.67 -15.23
C THR A 38 -2.48 -1.02 -14.79
N PHE A 39 -2.26 -1.30 -13.51
CA PHE A 39 -0.96 -1.64 -12.97
C PHE A 39 -0.87 -3.15 -12.82
N LEU A 40 0.09 -3.75 -13.51
CA LEU A 40 0.36 -5.18 -13.39
C LEU A 40 1.33 -5.39 -12.23
N ILE A 41 1.01 -6.32 -11.34
CA ILE A 41 1.92 -6.72 -10.27
C ILE A 41 2.12 -8.24 -10.32
N SER A 42 3.37 -8.68 -10.15
CA SER A 42 3.75 -10.09 -10.13
C SER A 42 4.06 -10.60 -8.72
N LYS A 43 4.18 -9.70 -7.74
CA LYS A 43 4.40 -10.05 -6.32
C LYS A 43 3.54 -9.18 -5.43
N THR A 44 3.29 -9.71 -4.23
CA THR A 44 2.61 -8.99 -3.16
C THR A 44 3.33 -7.70 -2.82
N ILE A 45 2.56 -6.61 -2.80
CA ILE A 45 2.99 -5.31 -2.28
C ILE A 45 2.77 -5.32 -0.76
N THR A 46 3.85 -5.15 -0.01
CA THR A 46 3.83 -5.20 1.46
C THR A 46 3.75 -3.79 2.02
N ILE A 47 2.77 -3.56 2.89
CA ILE A 47 2.61 -2.32 3.63
C ILE A 47 2.82 -2.65 5.10
N ASP A 48 3.97 -2.25 5.63
CA ASP A 48 4.33 -2.45 7.03
C ASP A 48 4.00 -1.18 7.81
N THR A 49 2.80 -1.13 8.41
CA THR A 49 2.30 0.07 9.11
C THR A 49 3.09 0.36 10.37
N THR A 50 3.90 -0.59 10.86
CA THR A 50 4.84 -0.36 11.96
C THR A 50 5.99 0.57 11.57
N LYS A 51 6.31 0.64 10.27
CA LYS A 51 7.35 1.50 9.69
C LYS A 51 6.75 2.75 9.05
N THR A 52 5.67 2.59 8.28
CA THR A 52 5.08 3.68 7.50
C THR A 52 4.06 4.51 8.29
N GLY A 53 3.58 4.00 9.44
CA GLY A 53 2.48 4.62 10.18
C GLY A 53 1.16 4.51 9.41
N PHE A 54 0.27 5.50 9.62
CA PHE A 54 -1.00 5.59 8.90
C PHE A 54 -0.77 5.54 7.39
N THR A 55 -1.29 4.49 6.75
CA THR A 55 -1.12 4.28 5.31
C THR A 55 -2.44 4.25 4.57
N GLY A 56 -2.58 5.08 3.53
CA GLY A 56 -3.74 5.12 2.65
C GLY A 56 -3.44 4.58 1.25
N ILE A 57 -4.43 3.96 0.62
CA ILE A 57 -4.39 3.60 -0.80
C ILE A 57 -5.59 4.22 -1.49
N GLN A 58 -5.36 5.02 -2.53
CA GLN A 58 -6.44 5.66 -3.29
C GLN A 58 -6.24 5.49 -4.80
N GLY A 59 -7.36 5.28 -5.50
CA GLY A 59 -7.42 5.29 -6.96
C GLY A 59 -8.08 6.56 -7.46
N ARG A 60 -7.35 7.39 -8.21
CA ARG A 60 -7.84 8.70 -8.65
C ARG A 60 -9.05 8.54 -9.56
N MET A 61 -10.17 9.14 -9.15
CA MET A 61 -11.47 9.11 -9.87
C MET A 61 -12.01 7.71 -10.15
N GLY A 62 -11.59 6.68 -9.42
CA GLY A 62 -12.06 5.30 -9.60
C GLY A 62 -11.64 4.65 -10.93
N ALA A 63 -10.67 5.22 -11.65
CA ALA A 63 -10.22 4.74 -12.95
C ALA A 63 -8.93 3.90 -12.89
N THR A 64 -8.55 3.44 -11.70
CA THR A 64 -7.37 2.61 -11.46
C THR A 64 -7.77 1.14 -11.42
N ARG A 65 -6.98 0.29 -12.08
CA ARG A 65 -7.08 -1.16 -11.98
C ARG A 65 -5.74 -1.74 -11.52
N ILE A 66 -5.78 -2.61 -10.51
CA ILE A 66 -4.62 -3.42 -10.09
C ILE A 66 -4.87 -4.85 -10.58
N VAL A 67 -3.87 -5.46 -11.21
CA VAL A 67 -3.95 -6.83 -11.73
C VAL A 67 -2.81 -7.64 -11.12
N MET A 68 -3.17 -8.54 -10.21
CA MET A 68 -2.24 -9.50 -9.62
C MET A 68 -2.08 -10.71 -10.53
N THR A 69 -0.84 -10.96 -10.96
CA THR A 69 -0.48 -12.06 -11.87
C THR A 69 0.35 -13.15 -11.19
N GLY A 70 0.90 -12.86 -10.01
CA GLY A 70 1.63 -13.85 -9.20
C GLY A 70 0.76 -14.55 -8.17
N GLU A 71 1.40 -15.40 -7.38
CA GLU A 71 0.76 -16.06 -6.24
C GLU A 71 0.59 -15.10 -5.05
N GLY A 72 -0.45 -15.34 -4.25
CA GLY A 72 -0.71 -14.60 -3.01
C GLY A 72 -1.55 -13.33 -3.20
N PRO A 73 -1.69 -12.51 -2.14
CA PRO A 73 -2.49 -11.29 -2.19
C PRO A 73 -1.79 -10.18 -2.98
N ALA A 74 -2.58 -9.30 -3.59
CA ALA A 74 -2.08 -8.08 -4.23
C ALA A 74 -1.42 -7.13 -3.22
N PHE A 75 -2.11 -6.88 -2.10
CA PHE A 75 -1.64 -6.05 -1.01
C PHE A 75 -1.65 -6.87 0.29
N HIS A 76 -0.58 -6.77 1.06
CA HIS A 76 -0.48 -7.36 2.38
C HIS A 76 -0.14 -6.29 3.41
N ILE A 77 -1.11 -6.01 4.28
CA ILE A 77 -0.98 -4.99 5.32
C ILE A 77 -0.52 -5.68 6.60
N LEU A 78 0.72 -5.40 7.00
CA LEU A 78 1.34 -5.88 8.23
C LEU A 78 1.23 -4.78 9.30
N GLY A 79 0.35 -4.99 10.26
CA GLY A 79 0.26 -4.18 11.48
C GLY A 79 0.86 -4.90 12.69
N ASN A 80 1.06 -4.16 13.79
CA ASN A 80 1.52 -4.67 15.08
C ASN A 80 0.43 -4.51 16.15
N HIS A 81 -0.65 -5.27 16.04
CA HIS A 81 -1.62 -5.30 17.14
C HIS A 81 -1.07 -6.10 18.34
N GLN A 82 -0.34 -5.46 19.26
CA GLN A 82 0.08 -6.06 20.53
C GLN A 82 -1.02 -5.91 21.61
N GLY A 83 -2.07 -6.71 21.48
CA GLY A 83 -3.22 -6.74 22.38
C GLY A 83 -4.37 -7.52 21.75
N THR A 84 -5.53 -7.60 22.41
CA THR A 84 -6.79 -8.02 21.76
C THR A 84 -7.58 -6.78 21.38
N ALA A 85 -8.54 -6.88 20.46
CA ALA A 85 -9.49 -5.79 20.18
C ALA A 85 -10.46 -5.52 21.37
N ASP A 86 -10.05 -5.87 22.59
CA ASP A 86 -10.68 -5.53 23.84
C ASP A 86 -10.34 -4.07 24.18
N PRO A 87 -11.33 -3.19 24.37
CA PRO A 87 -11.12 -1.78 24.69
C PRO A 87 -10.19 -1.55 25.88
N ASN A 88 -10.10 -2.52 26.79
CA ASN A 88 -9.31 -2.41 28.02
C ASN A 88 -7.85 -2.85 27.85
N SER A 89 -7.44 -3.32 26.67
CA SER A 89 -6.07 -3.83 26.41
C SER A 89 -5.28 -3.01 25.38
N VAL A 90 -5.89 -1.97 24.79
CA VAL A 90 -5.22 -1.08 23.83
C VAL A 90 -4.18 -0.24 24.56
N LYS A 91 -2.94 -0.26 24.06
CA LYS A 91 -1.83 0.55 24.58
C LYS A 91 -1.82 1.93 23.92
N ASP A 92 -1.34 2.95 24.61
CA ASP A 92 -1.38 4.36 24.18
C ASP A 92 -0.81 4.61 22.77
N HIS A 93 0.28 3.92 22.41
CA HIS A 93 0.92 4.05 21.09
C HIS A 93 -0.01 3.68 19.92
N THR A 94 -0.92 2.73 20.12
CA THR A 94 -1.85 2.26 19.06
C THR A 94 -2.86 3.35 18.70
N TRP A 95 -3.26 4.19 19.65
CA TRP A 95 -4.17 5.32 19.39
C TRP A 95 -3.54 6.43 18.55
N GLU A 96 -2.23 6.64 18.68
CA GLU A 96 -1.53 7.77 18.06
C GLU A 96 -1.01 7.48 16.64
N LYS A 97 -0.92 6.21 16.23
CA LYS A 97 -0.19 5.82 15.00
C LYS A 97 -0.94 4.91 14.03
N GLU A 98 -2.06 4.33 14.41
CA GLU A 98 -2.65 3.18 13.68
C GLU A 98 -4.17 3.29 13.39
N ARG A 99 -4.79 4.44 13.64
CA ARG A 99 -6.22 4.71 13.41
C ARG A 99 -6.64 5.23 12.03
#